data_AF-A0A840WRS2-F1
#
_entry.id   AF-A0A840WRS2-F1
#
_cell.length_a   1.000
_cell.length_b   1.000
_cell.length_c   1.000
_cell.angle_alpha   90.00
_cell.angle_beta   90.00
_cell.angle_gamma   90.00
#
_symmetry.space_group_name_H-M   'P 1'
#
loop_
_entity.id
_entity.type
_entity.pdbx_description
1 polymer ?
#
loop_
_entity_poly.entity_id
_entity_poly.type
_entity_poly.pdbx_seq_one_letter_code
_entity_poly.pdbx_strand_id
1 'polypeptide(L)'
;MGNMGQPSTQAALKPAPKAAALLGTAKHERPLVHVFVDETGDRGFSTRSSPFFAMTALMVPHEAEASMRCVAGGLRYHLNTTKPLHWVEHFKAKRWKRRQLAAEQLSSIPGARVVHVVVEKASVRSSAGMRKDSSLFYNYVTRLTLERVAYAAENWPSGPRFGSVRFGSVAGLDSAAALRYLTRIYSSPSPVPWDCLKWPPVWRGTEWDGIQLADIHAGILNSALTGDVDDPACAAYLLEVRHQLQRSNHGQLFGYGLKVLGDPSYIRNRCWWPDLQAVQVAA
;
A
#
# COMPACT_ATOMS: atom_id res chain seq x y z
N MET A 1 -14.42 -8.26 -44.21
CA MET A 1 -14.83 -9.44 -43.40
C MET A 1 -14.40 -9.17 -41.97
N GLY A 2 -15.34 -8.70 -41.14
CA GLY A 2 -15.07 -8.24 -39.77
C GLY A 2 -15.05 -9.40 -38.79
N ASN A 3 -13.96 -9.50 -38.01
CA ASN A 3 -13.81 -10.50 -36.98
C ASN A 3 -14.39 -9.94 -35.66
N MET A 4 -15.62 -10.33 -35.33
CA MET A 4 -16.25 -10.01 -34.05
C MET A 4 -15.61 -10.86 -32.95
N GLY A 5 -14.77 -10.23 -32.12
CA GLY A 5 -14.19 -10.86 -30.93
C GLY A 5 -15.28 -11.21 -29.91
N GLN A 6 -15.38 -12.50 -29.58
CA GLN A 6 -16.28 -12.98 -28.55
C GLN A 6 -15.84 -12.50 -27.16
N PRO A 7 -16.79 -12.16 -26.26
CA PRO A 7 -16.47 -11.81 -24.88
C PRO A 7 -15.92 -13.04 -24.14
N SER A 8 -14.76 -12.88 -23.50
CA SER A 8 -14.17 -13.94 -22.68
C SER A 8 -15.07 -14.22 -21.48
N THR A 9 -15.74 -15.37 -21.48
CA THR A 9 -16.46 -15.91 -20.32
C THR A 9 -15.46 -16.21 -19.20
N GLN A 10 -15.46 -15.37 -18.15
CA GLN A 10 -14.79 -15.68 -16.89
C GLN A 10 -15.48 -16.90 -16.27
N ALA A 11 -14.84 -18.07 -16.34
CA ALA A 11 -15.29 -19.24 -15.61
C ALA A 11 -15.18 -18.97 -14.10
N ALA A 12 -16.31 -18.97 -13.41
CA ALA A 12 -16.37 -18.82 -11.96
C ALA A 12 -15.65 -20.01 -11.30
N LEU A 13 -14.48 -19.75 -10.71
CA LEU A 13 -13.75 -20.70 -9.87
C LEU A 13 -14.65 -21.12 -8.71
N LYS A 14 -15.08 -22.39 -8.68
CA LYS A 14 -15.76 -22.97 -7.51
C LYS A 14 -14.79 -22.91 -6.31
N PRO A 15 -15.16 -22.30 -5.18
CA PRO A 15 -14.28 -22.21 -4.03
C PRO A 15 -13.99 -23.60 -3.45
N ALA A 16 -12.75 -23.82 -3.00
CA ALA A 16 -12.36 -25.05 -2.34
C ALA A 16 -13.21 -25.30 -1.07
N PRO A 17 -13.58 -26.55 -0.75
CA PRO A 17 -14.57 -26.87 0.29
C PRO A 17 -14.20 -26.45 1.72
N LYS A 18 -12.93 -26.11 2.01
CA LYS A 18 -12.54 -25.51 3.31
C LYS A 18 -12.72 -23.99 3.39
N ALA A 19 -12.85 -23.28 2.28
CA ALA A 19 -13.06 -21.82 2.28
C ALA A 19 -14.50 -21.44 2.66
N ALA A 20 -15.49 -22.30 2.37
CA ALA A 20 -16.89 -22.05 2.68
C ALA A 20 -17.20 -22.17 4.18
N ALA A 21 -16.50 -23.03 4.92
CA ALA A 21 -16.69 -23.22 6.37
C ALA A 21 -16.03 -22.13 7.24
N LEU A 22 -15.13 -21.31 6.67
CA LEU A 22 -14.47 -20.19 7.34
C LEU A 22 -15.26 -18.86 7.26
N LEU A 23 -16.45 -18.88 6.64
CA LEU A 23 -17.42 -17.78 6.60
C LEU A 23 -18.41 -17.86 7.78
N GLY A 24 -17.94 -18.36 8.93
CA GLY A 24 -18.70 -18.38 10.18
C GLY A 24 -19.13 -16.98 10.61
N THR A 25 -20.40 -16.88 10.94
CA THR A 25 -21.22 -15.69 11.23
C THR A 25 -20.76 -14.79 12.39
N ALA A 26 -19.68 -15.13 13.10
CA ALA A 26 -19.13 -14.34 14.21
C ALA A 26 -18.15 -13.21 13.78
N LYS A 27 -17.83 -13.09 12.48
CA LYS A 27 -16.81 -12.16 11.96
C LYS A 27 -17.26 -10.69 11.83
N HIS A 28 -18.51 -10.36 12.17
CA HIS A 28 -19.07 -9.02 11.98
C HIS A 28 -19.00 -8.08 13.20
N GLU A 29 -18.41 -8.51 14.32
CA GLU A 29 -18.35 -7.68 15.54
C GLU A 29 -17.18 -6.68 15.56
N ARG A 30 -16.12 -6.91 14.76
CA ARG A 30 -14.96 -6.00 14.72
C ARG A 30 -15.27 -4.76 13.88
N PRO A 31 -14.94 -3.54 14.34
CA PRO A 31 -15.10 -2.35 13.52
C PRO A 31 -14.29 -2.41 12.22
N LEU A 32 -14.86 -1.85 11.15
CA LEU A 32 -14.29 -1.90 9.80
C LEU A 32 -13.11 -0.92 9.64
N VAL A 33 -12.09 -1.33 8.90
CA VAL A 33 -11.05 -0.46 8.35
C VAL A 33 -10.98 -0.65 6.83
N HIS A 34 -11.02 0.45 6.08
CA HIS A 34 -10.86 0.43 4.63
C HIS A 34 -9.38 0.44 4.30
N VAL A 35 -8.93 -0.50 3.47
CA VAL A 35 -7.53 -0.58 3.06
C VAL A 35 -7.45 -0.35 1.57
N PHE A 36 -6.67 0.64 1.18
CA PHE A 36 -6.43 1.02 -0.21
C PHE A 36 -4.94 0.84 -0.51
N VAL A 37 -4.64 0.10 -1.56
CA VAL A 37 -3.25 -0.24 -1.91
C VAL A 37 -2.92 0.28 -3.29
N ASP A 38 -1.80 0.99 -3.40
CA ASP A 38 -1.21 1.39 -4.67
C ASP A 38 0.31 1.19 -4.63
N GLU A 39 0.98 1.37 -5.76
CA GLU A 39 2.42 1.15 -5.91
C GLU A 39 3.20 2.35 -6.46
N THR A 40 4.52 2.29 -6.30
CA THR A 40 5.46 3.19 -6.98
C THR A 40 6.70 2.42 -7.44
N GLY A 41 7.32 2.91 -8.51
CA GLY A 41 8.40 2.22 -9.21
C GLY A 41 7.87 1.16 -10.18
N ASP A 42 8.68 0.75 -11.15
CA ASP A 42 8.29 -0.29 -12.10
C ASP A 42 8.61 -1.69 -11.57
N ARG A 43 7.97 -2.72 -12.14
CA ARG A 43 8.18 -4.14 -11.76
C ARG A 43 9.45 -4.75 -12.38
N GLY A 44 10.09 -4.07 -13.33
CA GLY A 44 11.24 -4.58 -14.07
C GLY A 44 12.53 -4.50 -13.27
N PHE A 45 13.51 -5.32 -13.67
CA PHE A 45 14.87 -5.38 -13.10
C PHE A 45 15.93 -4.89 -14.09
N SER A 46 15.54 -4.14 -15.12
CA SER A 46 16.48 -3.61 -16.11
C SER A 46 17.26 -2.42 -15.53
N THR A 47 18.36 -2.03 -16.16
CA THR A 47 19.09 -0.80 -15.79
C THR A 47 18.28 0.49 -16.02
N ARG A 48 17.22 0.42 -16.83
CA ARG A 48 16.27 1.51 -17.05
C ARG A 48 15.12 1.54 -16.03
N SER A 49 15.02 0.50 -15.21
CA SER A 49 14.01 0.39 -14.17
C SER A 49 14.41 1.23 -12.95
N SER A 50 13.42 1.67 -12.18
CA SER A 50 13.61 2.29 -10.87
C SER A 50 14.44 1.38 -9.97
N PRO A 51 15.30 1.93 -9.09
CA PRO A 51 16.16 1.14 -8.21
C PRO A 51 15.38 0.36 -7.15
N PHE A 52 14.13 0.77 -6.88
CA PHE A 52 13.21 0.10 -5.98
C PHE A 52 11.83 -0.05 -6.58
N PHE A 53 11.03 -0.94 -5.99
CA PHE A 53 9.59 -1.03 -6.17
C PHE A 53 8.95 -0.98 -4.78
N ALA A 54 7.84 -0.29 -4.60
CA ALA A 54 7.16 -0.27 -3.31
C ALA A 54 5.65 -0.39 -3.46
N MET A 55 5.02 -1.12 -2.54
CA MET A 55 3.58 -1.11 -2.34
C MET A 55 3.24 -0.36 -1.07
N THR A 56 2.21 0.47 -1.15
CA THR A 56 1.73 1.33 -0.07
C THR A 56 0.28 1.00 0.23
N ALA A 57 0.00 0.63 1.47
CA ALA A 57 -1.36 0.43 1.95
C ALA A 57 -1.75 1.59 2.89
N LEU A 58 -2.75 2.36 2.49
CA LEU A 58 -3.45 3.33 3.32
C LEU A 58 -4.65 2.65 3.98
N MET A 59 -4.66 2.64 5.31
CA MET A 59 -5.70 2.05 6.15
C MET A 59 -6.48 3.17 6.84
N VAL A 60 -7.76 3.31 6.52
CA VAL A 60 -8.64 4.37 7.05
C VAL A 60 -9.75 3.71 7.87
N PRO A 61 -9.86 4.00 9.19
CA PRO A 61 -10.94 3.45 9.98
C PRO A 61 -12.27 3.96 9.42
N HIS A 62 -13.32 3.13 9.46
CA HIS A 62 -14.60 3.45 8.80
C HIS A 62 -15.18 4.80 9.27
N GLU A 63 -15.05 5.11 10.56
CA GLU A 63 -15.45 6.38 11.15
C GLU A 63 -14.72 7.62 10.56
N ALA A 64 -13.57 7.45 9.92
CA ALA A 64 -12.80 8.51 9.28
C ALA A 64 -12.97 8.57 7.75
N GLU A 65 -13.87 7.76 7.17
CA GLU A 65 -14.08 7.72 5.71
C GLU A 65 -14.52 9.08 5.16
N ALA A 66 -15.40 9.81 5.87
CA ALA A 66 -15.82 11.14 5.47
C ALA A 66 -14.65 12.13 5.43
N SER A 67 -13.78 12.12 6.45
CA SER A 67 -12.58 12.97 6.49
C SER A 67 -11.63 12.67 5.34
N MET A 68 -11.42 11.39 5.01
CA MET A 68 -10.63 10.99 3.84
C MET A 68 -11.21 11.54 2.53
N ARG A 69 -12.53 11.45 2.33
CA ARG A 69 -13.20 12.02 1.14
C ARG A 69 -13.09 13.55 1.10
N CYS A 70 -13.20 14.22 2.25
CA CYS A 70 -12.99 15.66 2.36
C CYS A 70 -11.56 16.06 1.96
N VAL A 71 -10.54 15.30 2.40
CA VAL A 71 -9.15 15.51 1.99
C VAL A 71 -8.99 15.36 0.47
N ALA A 72 -9.51 14.28 -0.11
CA ALA A 72 -9.44 14.09 -1.57
C ALA A 72 -10.16 15.22 -2.35
N GLY A 73 -11.35 15.62 -1.88
CA GLY A 73 -12.10 16.74 -2.45
C GLY A 73 -11.38 18.09 -2.31
N GLY A 74 -10.79 18.36 -1.15
CA GLY A 74 -10.02 19.57 -0.86
C GLY A 74 -8.77 19.68 -1.74
N LEU A 75 -8.03 18.58 -1.91
CA LEU A 75 -6.91 18.53 -2.84
C LEU A 75 -7.36 18.80 -4.28
N ARG A 76 -8.45 18.17 -4.75
CA ARG A 76 -9.00 18.43 -6.09
C ARG A 76 -9.38 19.91 -6.27
N TYR A 77 -10.01 20.52 -5.26
CA TYR A 77 -10.34 21.94 -5.25
C TYR A 77 -9.09 22.83 -5.36
N HIS A 78 -8.07 22.64 -4.50
CA HIS A 78 -6.85 23.44 -4.53
C HIS A 78 -6.02 23.26 -5.81
N LEU A 79 -6.12 22.10 -6.44
CA LEU A 79 -5.46 21.81 -7.71
C LEU A 79 -6.24 22.29 -8.92
N ASN A 80 -7.48 22.78 -8.72
CA ASN A 80 -8.45 23.12 -9.75
C ASN A 80 -8.62 22.00 -10.79
N THR A 81 -8.91 20.78 -10.30
CA THR A 81 -9.10 19.60 -11.16
C THR A 81 -10.32 18.80 -10.74
N THR A 82 -11.03 18.26 -11.72
CA THR A 82 -12.10 17.27 -11.53
C THR A 82 -11.62 15.85 -11.80
N LYS A 83 -10.39 15.68 -12.30
CA LYS A 83 -9.79 14.37 -12.56
C LYS A 83 -9.43 13.67 -11.24
N PRO A 84 -9.37 12.33 -11.25
CA PRO A 84 -8.74 11.58 -10.15
C PRO A 84 -7.34 12.12 -9.84
N LEU A 85 -7.03 12.27 -8.56
CA LEU A 85 -5.69 12.65 -8.11
C LEU A 85 -4.70 11.56 -8.52
N HIS A 86 -3.51 12.00 -8.91
CA HIS A 86 -2.43 11.14 -9.36
C HIS A 86 -1.10 11.85 -9.12
N TRP A 87 -0.16 11.20 -8.45
CA TRP A 87 1.10 11.77 -7.99
C TRP A 87 1.90 12.40 -9.13
N VAL A 88 2.12 11.64 -10.21
CA VAL A 88 2.95 12.08 -11.34
C VAL A 88 2.30 13.22 -12.13
N GLU A 89 0.97 13.25 -12.22
CA GLU A 89 0.26 14.30 -12.97
C GLU A 89 0.20 15.61 -12.17
N HIS A 90 -0.19 15.51 -10.90
CA HIS A 90 -0.60 16.67 -10.11
C HIS A 90 0.53 17.21 -9.21
N PHE A 91 1.43 16.34 -8.74
CA PHE A 91 2.42 16.59 -7.69
C PHE A 91 3.88 16.39 -8.17
N LYS A 92 4.20 16.89 -9.37
CA LYS A 92 5.56 16.89 -9.95
C LYS A 92 6.58 17.57 -9.02
N ALA A 93 7.87 17.21 -9.14
CA ALA A 93 8.95 17.73 -8.29
C ALA A 93 9.01 19.26 -8.23
N LYS A 94 8.88 19.94 -9.36
CA LYS A 94 8.83 21.41 -9.44
C LYS A 94 7.62 22.08 -8.74
N ARG A 95 6.64 21.29 -8.30
CA ARG A 95 5.41 21.74 -7.62
C ARG A 95 5.47 21.42 -6.12
N TRP A 96 6.59 21.75 -5.47
CA TRP A 96 6.85 21.44 -4.06
C TRP A 96 5.74 21.92 -3.11
N LYS A 97 5.15 23.11 -3.35
CA LYS A 97 4.01 23.62 -2.56
C LYS A 97 2.79 22.70 -2.59
N ARG A 98 2.53 22.02 -3.73
CA ARG A 98 1.43 21.06 -3.83
C ARG A 98 1.74 19.77 -3.08
N ARG A 99 3.00 19.34 -3.08
CA ARG A 99 3.43 18.17 -2.29
C ARG A 99 3.34 18.44 -0.80
N GLN A 100 3.73 19.64 -0.38
CA GLN A 100 3.56 20.11 0.99
C GLN A 100 2.08 20.10 1.39
N LEU A 101 1.23 20.78 0.62
CA LEU A 101 -0.22 20.78 0.85
C LEU A 101 -0.81 19.36 0.91
N ALA A 102 -0.35 18.45 0.03
CA ALA A 102 -0.79 17.07 0.04
C ALA A 102 -0.42 16.35 1.35
N ALA A 103 0.82 16.52 1.81
CA ALA A 103 1.27 15.91 3.05
C ALA A 103 0.51 16.48 4.26
N GLU A 104 0.29 17.79 4.32
CA GLU A 104 -0.48 18.48 5.36
C GLU A 104 -1.96 18.04 5.37
N GLN A 105 -2.59 17.86 4.21
CA GLN A 105 -3.97 17.38 4.19
C GLN A 105 -4.07 15.88 4.50
N LEU A 106 -3.13 15.07 4.01
CA LEU A 106 -3.08 13.64 4.36
C LEU A 106 -2.86 13.44 5.86
N SER A 107 -1.97 14.21 6.50
CA SER A 107 -1.66 14.12 7.93
C SER A 107 -2.89 14.35 8.82
N SER A 108 -3.90 15.05 8.31
CA SER A 108 -5.15 15.37 9.01
C SER A 108 -6.18 14.24 9.09
N ILE A 109 -6.02 13.13 8.35
CA ILE A 109 -7.00 12.02 8.35
C ILE A 109 -6.95 11.30 9.71
N PRO A 110 -8.02 11.35 10.53
CA PRO A 110 -7.98 10.81 11.90
C PRO A 110 -7.80 9.30 11.92
N GLY A 111 -6.83 8.83 12.72
CA GLY A 111 -6.58 7.41 12.92
C GLY A 111 -6.12 6.65 11.67
N ALA A 112 -5.82 7.34 10.56
CA ALA A 112 -5.27 6.70 9.37
C ALA A 112 -3.92 6.07 9.67
N ARG A 113 -3.67 4.92 9.04
CA ARG A 113 -2.40 4.20 9.14
C ARG A 113 -1.85 3.86 7.78
N VAL A 114 -0.53 3.83 7.67
CA VAL A 114 0.18 3.57 6.42
C VAL A 114 1.21 2.47 6.62
N VAL A 115 1.22 1.54 5.67
CA VAL A 115 2.23 0.50 5.55
C VAL A 115 2.91 0.63 4.19
N HIS A 116 4.24 0.61 4.19
CA HIS A 116 5.05 0.54 2.99
C HIS A 116 5.86 -0.76 2.98
N VAL A 117 5.78 -1.51 1.88
CA VAL A 117 6.67 -2.63 1.59
C VAL A 117 7.55 -2.25 0.42
N VAL A 118 8.84 -2.05 0.69
CA VAL A 118 9.85 -1.62 -0.27
C VAL A 118 10.72 -2.80 -0.68
N VAL A 119 10.95 -2.96 -1.97
CA VAL A 119 11.94 -3.88 -2.52
C VAL A 119 13.08 -3.06 -3.09
N GLU A 120 14.27 -3.22 -2.54
CA GLU A 120 15.49 -2.72 -3.16
C GLU A 120 15.94 -3.74 -4.22
N LYS A 121 15.87 -3.38 -5.51
CA LYS A 121 16.02 -4.37 -6.60
C LYS A 121 17.46 -4.90 -6.73
N ALA A 122 18.45 -4.10 -6.32
CA ALA A 122 19.86 -4.48 -6.41
C ALA A 122 20.19 -5.70 -5.53
N SER A 123 19.61 -5.80 -4.33
CA SER A 123 19.83 -6.91 -3.39
C SER A 123 19.00 -8.17 -3.67
N VAL A 124 17.95 -8.09 -4.49
CA VAL A 124 17.24 -9.29 -4.95
C VAL A 124 18.20 -10.11 -5.79
N ARG A 125 18.61 -11.32 -5.38
CA ARG A 125 19.62 -12.11 -6.14
C ARG A 125 19.22 -12.35 -7.59
N SER A 126 20.19 -12.33 -8.51
CA SER A 126 19.97 -12.55 -9.95
C SER A 126 19.35 -13.91 -10.28
N SER A 127 19.64 -14.92 -9.47
CA SER A 127 19.10 -16.27 -9.58
C SER A 127 17.70 -16.44 -8.99
N ALA A 128 17.18 -15.44 -8.26
CA ALA A 128 15.85 -15.54 -7.67
C ALA A 128 14.78 -15.57 -8.78
N GLY A 129 13.82 -16.49 -8.67
CA GLY A 129 12.69 -16.58 -9.61
C GLY A 129 11.94 -15.26 -9.78
N MET A 130 11.92 -14.42 -8.74
CA MET A 130 11.34 -13.07 -8.76
C MET A 130 11.96 -12.12 -9.80
N ARG A 131 13.24 -12.26 -10.17
CA ARG A 131 13.81 -11.41 -11.23
C ARG A 131 13.34 -11.80 -12.63
N LYS A 132 12.99 -13.07 -12.83
CA LYS A 132 12.61 -13.63 -14.14
C LYS A 132 11.10 -13.57 -14.38
N ASP A 133 10.31 -13.57 -13.31
CA ASP A 133 8.85 -13.55 -13.36
C ASP A 133 8.32 -12.33 -12.59
N SER A 134 7.94 -11.29 -13.35
CA SER A 134 7.37 -10.06 -12.81
C SER A 134 6.01 -10.27 -12.13
N SER A 135 5.27 -11.31 -12.49
CA SER A 135 4.01 -11.68 -11.84
C SER A 135 4.27 -12.31 -10.49
N LEU A 136 5.23 -13.25 -10.41
CA LEU A 136 5.67 -13.81 -9.13
C LEU A 136 6.23 -12.73 -8.19
N PHE A 137 7.03 -11.81 -8.73
CA PHE A 137 7.53 -10.67 -7.98
C PHE A 137 6.39 -9.83 -7.39
N TYR A 138 5.46 -9.36 -8.23
CA TYR A 138 4.32 -8.56 -7.79
C TYR A 138 3.47 -9.30 -6.77
N ASN A 139 3.16 -10.57 -7.01
CA ASN A 139 2.38 -11.42 -6.11
C ASN A 139 3.05 -11.60 -4.75
N TYR A 140 4.38 -11.75 -4.73
CA TYR A 140 5.15 -11.86 -3.49
C TYR A 140 5.12 -10.57 -2.69
N VAL A 141 5.34 -9.41 -3.32
CA VAL A 141 5.25 -8.12 -2.62
C VAL A 141 3.82 -7.86 -2.14
N THR A 142 2.81 -8.18 -2.95
CA THR A 142 1.40 -8.10 -2.58
C THR A 142 1.11 -8.89 -1.31
N ARG A 143 1.60 -10.14 -1.24
CA ARG A 143 1.49 -10.98 -0.04
C ARG A 143 2.10 -10.28 1.17
N LEU A 144 3.35 -9.79 1.07
CA LEU A 144 4.01 -9.14 2.20
C LEU A 144 3.25 -7.90 2.68
N THR A 145 2.68 -7.12 1.75
CA THR A 145 1.82 -5.97 2.07
C THR A 145 0.59 -6.42 2.84
N LEU A 146 -0.12 -7.45 2.36
CA LEU A 146 -1.31 -7.98 3.03
C LEU A 146 -0.99 -8.59 4.40
N GLU A 147 0.15 -9.25 4.57
CA GLU A 147 0.59 -9.74 5.88
C GLU A 147 0.77 -8.58 6.87
N ARG A 148 1.40 -7.47 6.45
CA ARG A 148 1.56 -6.28 7.29
C ARG A 148 0.23 -5.62 7.62
N VAL A 149 -0.69 -5.54 6.65
CA VAL A 149 -2.05 -5.02 6.85
C VAL A 149 -2.83 -5.90 7.84
N ALA A 150 -2.73 -7.22 7.74
CA ALA A 150 -3.38 -8.15 8.66
C ALA A 150 -2.90 -7.94 10.10
N TYR A 151 -1.57 -7.89 10.33
CA TYR A 151 -1.02 -7.59 11.65
C TYR A 151 -1.39 -6.20 12.16
N ALA A 152 -1.45 -5.19 11.29
CA ALA A 152 -1.87 -3.85 11.65
C ALA A 152 -3.35 -3.80 12.09
N ALA A 153 -4.22 -4.55 11.39
CA ALA A 153 -5.64 -4.65 11.73
C ALA A 153 -5.85 -5.42 13.04
N GLU A 154 -5.09 -6.49 13.28
CA GLU A 154 -5.11 -7.22 14.56
C GLU A 154 -4.65 -6.33 15.74
N ASN A 155 -3.56 -5.58 15.55
CA ASN A 155 -2.93 -4.75 16.59
C ASN A 155 -3.35 -3.28 16.50
N TRP A 156 -4.59 -3.01 16.14
CA TRP A 156 -5.08 -1.64 16.04
C TRP A 156 -5.25 -1.03 17.45
N PRO A 157 -4.90 0.25 17.70
CA PRO A 157 -4.83 0.80 19.06
C PRO A 157 -6.12 0.73 19.87
N SER A 158 -7.26 0.90 19.19
CA SER A 158 -8.58 0.84 19.80
C SER A 158 -9.14 -0.60 19.84
N GLY A 159 -8.29 -1.61 19.69
CA GLY A 159 -8.67 -3.01 19.55
C GLY A 159 -8.79 -3.49 18.10
N PRO A 160 -8.77 -4.83 17.87
CA PRO A 160 -8.70 -5.43 16.54
C PRO A 160 -9.80 -4.96 15.58
N ARG A 161 -9.43 -4.75 14.32
CA ARG A 161 -10.31 -4.27 13.24
C ARG A 161 -10.47 -5.34 12.16
N PHE A 162 -11.53 -5.22 11.36
CA PHE A 162 -11.74 -6.03 10.16
C PHE A 162 -11.41 -5.22 8.90
N GLY A 163 -10.42 -5.65 8.12
CA GLY A 163 -9.87 -4.92 6.97
C GLY A 163 -10.54 -5.26 5.64
N SER A 164 -11.09 -4.28 4.94
CA SER A 164 -11.60 -4.44 3.57
C SER A 164 -10.60 -3.90 2.54
N VAL A 165 -9.87 -4.82 1.88
CA VAL A 165 -8.75 -4.46 0.99
C VAL A 165 -9.17 -4.23 -0.45
N ARG A 166 -8.71 -3.11 -1.02
CA ARG A 166 -8.89 -2.69 -2.41
C ARG A 166 -7.54 -2.29 -3.00
N PHE A 167 -7.16 -2.90 -4.11
CA PHE A 167 -5.97 -2.56 -4.88
C PHE A 167 -6.33 -1.62 -6.02
N GLY A 168 -5.44 -0.69 -6.33
CA GLY A 168 -5.42 0.04 -7.59
C GLY A 168 -5.27 -0.90 -8.78
N SER A 169 -5.86 -0.52 -9.91
CA SER A 169 -5.80 -1.28 -11.14
C SER A 169 -4.44 -1.09 -11.80
N VAL A 170 -3.70 -2.19 -11.94
CA VAL A 170 -2.36 -2.18 -12.54
C VAL A 170 -2.43 -2.63 -13.99
N ALA A 171 -1.91 -1.82 -14.90
CA ALA A 171 -1.86 -2.15 -16.32
C ALA A 171 -1.07 -3.45 -16.58
N GLY A 172 -1.67 -4.38 -17.32
CA GLY A 172 -1.06 -5.67 -17.68
C GLY A 172 -0.88 -6.64 -16.51
N LEU A 173 -1.52 -6.41 -15.36
CA LEU A 173 -1.57 -7.39 -14.28
C LEU A 173 -2.72 -8.37 -14.48
N ASP A 174 -2.43 -9.67 -14.46
CA ASP A 174 -3.46 -10.71 -14.31
C ASP A 174 -3.90 -10.78 -12.83
N SER A 175 -4.92 -10.01 -12.47
CA SER A 175 -5.47 -9.98 -11.12
C SER A 175 -6.06 -11.33 -10.70
N ALA A 176 -6.49 -12.16 -11.64
CA ALA A 176 -6.96 -13.52 -11.33
C ALA A 176 -5.79 -14.44 -10.95
N ALA A 177 -4.64 -14.33 -11.63
CA ALA A 177 -3.42 -15.04 -11.22
C ALA A 177 -2.93 -14.59 -9.83
N ALA A 178 -2.94 -13.28 -9.57
CA ALA A 178 -2.61 -12.74 -8.25
C ALA A 178 -3.54 -13.32 -7.18
N LEU A 179 -4.85 -13.32 -7.43
CA LEU A 179 -5.82 -13.88 -6.48
C LEU A 179 -5.65 -15.39 -6.27
N ARG A 180 -5.34 -16.17 -7.32
CA ARG A 180 -5.04 -17.61 -7.18
C ARG A 180 -3.82 -17.85 -6.30
N TYR A 181 -2.75 -17.09 -6.51
CA TYR A 181 -1.54 -17.15 -5.68
C TYR A 181 -1.87 -16.82 -4.23
N LEU A 182 -2.53 -15.69 -3.99
CA LEU A 182 -2.88 -15.22 -2.66
C LEU A 182 -3.83 -16.17 -1.93
N THR A 183 -4.77 -16.81 -2.63
CA THR A 183 -5.71 -17.79 -2.05
C THR A 183 -4.98 -19.04 -1.58
N ARG A 184 -3.93 -19.47 -2.29
CA ARG A 184 -3.08 -20.58 -1.84
C ARG A 184 -2.36 -20.22 -0.53
N ILE A 185 -1.81 -19.00 -0.45
CA ILE A 185 -1.14 -18.51 0.76
C ILE A 185 -2.11 -18.40 1.94
N TYR A 186 -3.28 -17.78 1.73
CA TYR A 186 -4.36 -17.67 2.71
C TYR A 186 -4.79 -19.03 3.29
N SER A 187 -4.82 -20.07 2.44
CA SER A 187 -5.22 -21.42 2.83
C SER A 187 -4.12 -22.24 3.51
N SER A 188 -2.88 -21.72 3.53
CA SER A 188 -1.74 -22.41 4.12
C SER A 188 -1.63 -22.07 5.61
N PRO A 189 -1.24 -23.03 6.49
CA PRO A 189 -0.96 -22.73 7.89
C PRO A 189 0.06 -21.60 8.01
N SER A 190 -0.30 -20.56 8.75
CA SER A 190 0.51 -19.35 8.88
C SER A 190 0.15 -18.63 10.18
N PRO A 191 1.11 -17.97 10.85
CA PRO A 191 0.84 -17.14 12.02
C PRO A 191 0.26 -15.77 11.66
N VAL A 192 -0.01 -15.50 10.37
CA VAL A 192 -0.59 -14.24 9.92
C VAL A 192 -2.10 -14.25 10.24
N PRO A 193 -2.64 -13.19 10.86
CA PRO A 193 -4.04 -13.12 11.27
C PRO A 193 -4.95 -12.81 10.07
N TRP A 194 -4.99 -13.74 9.11
CA TRP A 194 -5.74 -13.60 7.87
C TRP A 194 -7.25 -13.44 8.08
N ASP A 195 -7.77 -13.88 9.23
CA ASP A 195 -9.15 -13.69 9.67
C ASP A 195 -9.51 -12.22 9.93
N CYS A 196 -8.52 -11.35 10.14
CA CYS A 196 -8.70 -9.91 10.25
C CYS A 196 -8.99 -9.23 8.89
N LEU A 197 -8.92 -9.94 7.77
CA LEU A 197 -9.15 -9.38 6.44
C LEU A 197 -10.40 -9.97 5.78
N LYS A 198 -11.16 -9.10 5.11
CA LYS A 198 -12.18 -9.50 4.16
C LYS A 198 -11.52 -10.17 2.97
N TRP A 199 -11.93 -11.40 2.68
CA TRP A 199 -11.43 -12.19 1.55
C TRP A 199 -12.54 -12.42 0.51
N PRO A 200 -12.24 -12.36 -0.80
CA PRO A 200 -10.96 -11.97 -1.40
C PRO A 200 -10.74 -10.45 -1.43
N PRO A 201 -9.48 -9.97 -1.53
CA PRO A 201 -9.22 -8.59 -1.92
C PRO A 201 -9.74 -8.33 -3.33
N VAL A 202 -10.02 -7.06 -3.65
CA VAL A 202 -10.53 -6.65 -4.96
C VAL A 202 -9.58 -5.68 -5.64
N TRP A 203 -9.45 -5.79 -6.96
CA TRP A 203 -8.75 -4.80 -7.80
C TRP A 203 -9.80 -3.90 -8.44
N ARG A 204 -9.61 -2.60 -8.29
CA ARG A 204 -10.53 -1.54 -8.73
C ARG A 204 -9.73 -0.38 -9.30
N GLY A 205 -10.34 0.42 -10.15
CA GLY A 205 -9.68 1.56 -10.77
C GLY A 205 -9.51 2.73 -9.80
N THR A 206 -9.28 3.90 -10.34
CA THR A 206 -9.09 5.14 -9.57
C THR A 206 -10.41 5.76 -9.08
N GLU A 207 -11.53 5.05 -9.18
CA GLU A 207 -12.85 5.56 -8.76
C GLU A 207 -12.98 5.75 -7.24
N TRP A 208 -12.05 5.21 -6.44
CA TRP A 208 -12.03 5.36 -4.99
C TRP A 208 -11.02 6.42 -4.58
N ASP A 209 -11.49 7.44 -3.86
CA ASP A 209 -10.62 8.48 -3.30
C ASP A 209 -9.46 7.90 -2.48
N GLY A 210 -9.72 6.84 -1.70
CA GLY A 210 -8.67 6.18 -0.93
C GLY A 210 -7.54 5.55 -1.76
N ILE A 211 -7.82 5.07 -2.98
CA ILE A 211 -6.78 4.58 -3.90
C ILE A 211 -5.92 5.75 -4.37
N GLN A 212 -6.54 6.87 -4.72
CA GLN A 212 -5.81 8.07 -5.13
C GLN A 212 -4.95 8.64 -3.99
N LEU A 213 -5.41 8.58 -2.74
CA LEU A 213 -4.61 9.00 -1.59
C LEU A 213 -3.49 8.01 -1.27
N ALA A 214 -3.69 6.70 -1.52
CA ALA A 214 -2.62 5.70 -1.42
C ALA A 214 -1.51 5.95 -2.46
N ASP A 215 -1.86 6.35 -3.70
CA ASP A 215 -0.90 6.82 -4.72
C ASP A 215 -0.07 8.01 -4.23
N ILE A 216 -0.72 9.00 -3.60
CA ILE A 216 0.00 10.16 -3.05
C ILE A 216 0.97 9.74 -1.93
N HIS A 217 0.58 8.83 -1.03
CA HIS A 217 1.51 8.28 -0.04
C HIS A 217 2.67 7.51 -0.69
N ALA A 218 2.40 6.72 -1.74
CA ALA A 218 3.44 6.03 -2.50
C ALA A 218 4.40 7.04 -3.17
N GLY A 219 3.85 8.14 -3.69
CA GLY A 219 4.60 9.26 -4.24
C GLY A 219 5.45 10.03 -3.22
N ILE A 220 4.94 10.25 -2.02
CA ILE A 220 5.67 10.82 -0.88
C ILE A 220 6.88 9.93 -0.53
N LEU A 221 6.65 8.62 -0.37
CA LEU A 221 7.73 7.66 -0.16
C LEU A 221 8.75 7.69 -1.31
N ASN A 222 8.27 7.74 -2.56
CA ASN A 222 9.13 7.82 -3.73
C ASN A 222 10.03 9.05 -3.69
N SER A 223 9.51 10.22 -3.29
CA SER A 223 10.30 11.44 -3.12
C SER A 223 11.45 11.23 -2.13
N ALA A 224 11.16 10.61 -0.99
CA ALA A 224 12.16 10.34 0.05
C ALA A 224 13.22 9.31 -0.39
N LEU A 225 12.84 8.30 -1.18
CA LEU A 225 13.76 7.24 -1.63
C LEU A 225 14.55 7.62 -2.89
N THR A 226 14.06 8.54 -3.71
CA THR A 226 14.77 9.02 -4.90
C THR A 226 15.69 10.21 -4.62
N GLY A 227 15.49 10.91 -3.50
CA GLY A 227 16.39 11.95 -3.06
C GLY A 227 17.75 11.42 -2.60
N ASP A 228 18.68 12.36 -2.46
CA ASP A 228 20.02 12.10 -1.93
C ASP A 228 19.92 11.48 -0.53
N VAL A 229 20.86 10.59 -0.21
CA VAL A 229 20.90 9.92 1.09
C VAL A 229 21.19 10.89 2.23
N ASP A 230 21.89 11.99 1.94
CA ASP A 230 22.30 13.03 2.88
C ASP A 230 21.43 14.29 2.84
N ASP A 231 20.41 14.34 1.97
CA ASP A 231 19.47 15.46 1.87
C ASP A 231 18.22 15.23 2.75
N PRO A 232 18.04 15.95 3.87
CA PRO A 232 16.86 15.80 4.70
C PRO A 232 15.59 16.34 4.01
N ALA A 233 15.70 17.27 3.06
CA ALA A 233 14.56 17.89 2.41
C ALA A 233 13.78 16.88 1.54
N CYS A 234 14.46 15.85 1.01
CA CYS A 234 13.80 14.84 0.18
C CYS A 234 12.70 14.05 0.93
N ALA A 235 12.83 13.94 2.25
CA ALA A 235 11.88 13.23 3.11
C ALA A 235 10.95 14.14 3.91
N ALA A 236 10.97 15.46 3.69
CA ALA A 236 10.14 16.41 4.44
C ALA A 236 8.64 16.01 4.46
N TYR A 237 8.11 15.58 3.31
CA TYR A 237 6.71 15.13 3.19
C TYR A 237 6.44 13.80 3.88
N LEU A 238 7.42 12.89 3.91
CA LEU A 238 7.28 11.61 4.61
C LEU A 238 7.32 11.82 6.13
N LEU A 239 8.17 12.75 6.59
CA LEU A 239 8.22 13.15 7.98
C LEU A 239 6.93 13.83 8.42
N GLU A 240 6.28 14.64 7.57
CA GLU A 240 4.97 15.25 7.86
C GLU A 240 3.88 14.21 8.15
N VAL A 241 3.87 13.08 7.43
CA VAL A 241 2.88 12.00 7.63
C VAL A 241 3.36 10.86 8.54
N ARG A 242 4.50 11.03 9.23
CA ARG A 242 5.18 9.93 9.95
C ARG A 242 4.37 9.31 11.08
N HIS A 243 3.48 10.07 11.72
CA HIS A 243 2.58 9.59 12.78
C HIS A 243 1.57 8.58 12.26
N GLN A 244 1.29 8.58 10.95
CA GLN A 244 0.41 7.59 10.33
C GLN A 244 1.14 6.29 10.01
N LEU A 245 2.48 6.25 9.99
CA LEU A 245 3.18 5.00 9.71
C LEU A 245 2.90 3.97 10.81
N GLN A 246 2.46 2.77 10.41
CA GLN A 246 2.15 1.69 11.35
C GLN A 246 3.39 1.35 12.21
N ARG A 247 3.18 1.25 13.51
CA ARG A 247 4.19 0.81 14.47
C ARG A 247 3.72 -0.43 15.19
N SER A 248 4.65 -1.21 15.72
CA SER A 248 4.31 -2.24 16.71
C SER A 248 3.77 -1.62 17.99
N ASN A 249 3.26 -2.47 18.90
CA ASN A 249 2.86 -2.05 20.24
C ASN A 249 4.04 -1.50 21.07
N HIS A 250 5.28 -1.73 20.63
CA HIS A 250 6.50 -1.19 21.23
C HIS A 250 7.08 0.01 20.45
N GLY A 251 6.31 0.61 19.55
CA GLY A 251 6.75 1.80 18.79
C GLY A 251 7.69 1.51 17.61
N GLN A 252 8.09 0.25 17.39
CA GLN A 252 8.97 -0.14 16.29
C GLN A 252 8.30 0.10 14.92
N LEU A 253 8.94 0.90 14.07
CA LEU A 253 8.52 1.17 12.69
C LEU A 253 9.01 0.10 11.70
N PHE A 254 10.31 -0.21 11.75
CA PHE A 254 10.93 -1.13 10.79
C PHE A 254 10.40 -2.56 10.96
N GLY A 255 9.97 -3.16 9.86
CA GLY A 255 9.32 -4.49 9.84
C GLY A 255 7.81 -4.46 10.05
N TYR A 256 7.26 -3.29 10.43
CA TYR A 256 5.83 -3.05 10.62
C TYR A 256 5.32 -2.11 9.52
N GLY A 257 5.24 -0.80 9.78
CA GLY A 257 4.82 0.20 8.80
C GLY A 257 5.83 0.48 7.71
N LEU A 258 7.09 0.09 7.88
CA LEU A 258 8.09 0.11 6.81
C LEU A 258 8.86 -1.20 6.77
N LYS A 259 8.58 -2.03 5.77
CA LYS A 259 9.24 -3.32 5.56
C LYS A 259 10.11 -3.25 4.31
N VAL A 260 11.36 -3.70 4.42
CA VAL A 260 12.27 -3.83 3.27
C VAL A 260 12.46 -5.30 2.92
N LEU A 261 12.29 -5.63 1.65
CA LEU A 261 12.75 -6.87 1.03
C LEU A 261 14.06 -6.56 0.29
N GLY A 262 15.18 -6.96 0.88
CA GLY A 262 16.50 -6.57 0.39
C GLY A 262 17.41 -6.15 1.54
N ASP A 263 18.39 -5.29 1.26
CA ASP A 263 19.26 -4.74 2.29
C ASP A 263 18.53 -3.64 3.10
N PRO A 264 18.34 -3.81 4.43
CA PRO A 264 17.78 -2.78 5.28
C PRO A 264 18.54 -1.44 5.24
N SER A 265 19.84 -1.47 4.92
CA SER A 265 20.68 -0.27 4.84
C SER A 265 20.17 0.75 3.83
N TYR A 266 19.45 0.28 2.78
CA TYR A 266 18.86 1.11 1.73
C TYR A 266 17.97 2.26 2.26
N ILE A 267 17.32 2.02 3.39
CA ILE A 267 16.54 3.02 4.10
C ILE A 267 17.28 3.53 5.34
N ARG A 268 17.91 2.63 6.11
CA ARG A 268 18.47 2.97 7.42
C ARG A 268 19.68 3.90 7.36
N ASN A 269 20.39 3.95 6.23
CA ASN A 269 21.56 4.82 6.06
C ASN A 269 21.19 6.24 5.61
N ARG A 270 19.90 6.56 5.45
CA ARG A 270 19.47 7.90 5.04
C ARG A 270 19.46 8.83 6.25
N CYS A 271 19.90 10.08 6.05
CA CYS A 271 20.01 11.08 7.12
C CYS A 271 18.70 11.34 7.88
N TRP A 272 17.55 11.18 7.23
CA TRP A 272 16.22 11.37 7.81
C TRP A 272 15.67 10.14 8.57
N TRP A 273 16.36 8.99 8.51
CA TRP A 273 15.89 7.76 9.15
C TRP A 273 15.70 7.90 10.68
N PRO A 274 16.63 8.51 11.45
CA PRO A 274 16.44 8.72 12.89
C PRO A 274 15.16 9.49 13.22
N ASP A 275 14.87 10.57 12.48
CA ASP A 275 13.67 11.39 12.67
C ASP A 275 12.39 10.63 12.33
N LEU A 276 12.45 9.77 11.31
CA LEU A 276 11.33 8.90 10.96
C LEU A 276 11.07 7.85 12.05
N GLN A 277 12.12 7.34 12.69
CA GLN A 277 11.98 6.37 13.78
C GLN A 277 11.47 6.99 15.06
N ALA A 278 11.79 8.26 15.33
CA ALA A 278 11.40 8.96 16.53
C ALA A 278 9.89 8.79 16.80
N VAL A 279 9.57 8.20 17.96
CA VAL A 279 8.19 8.10 18.42
C VAL A 279 7.81 9.49 18.90
N GLN A 280 6.87 10.14 18.21
CA GLN A 280 6.20 11.28 18.83
C GLN A 280 5.35 10.71 19.97
N VAL A 281 5.82 10.91 21.20
CA VAL A 281 4.93 10.88 22.35
C VAL A 281 3.96 12.02 22.11
N ALA A 282 2.70 11.72 21.84
CA ALA A 282 1.67 12.75 21.74
C ALA A 282 1.67 13.50 23.07
N ALA A 283 1.99 14.80 23.03
CA ALA A 283 1.93 15.70 24.16
C ALA A 283 0.46 16.00 24.52
#